data_AF-A0A7V5PAS0-F1
#
_entry.id   AF-A0A7V5PAS0-F1
#
_cell.length_a   1.000
_cell.length_b   1.000
_cell.length_c   1.000
_cell.angle_alpha   90.00
_cell.angle_beta   90.00
_cell.angle_gamma   90.00
#
_symmetry.space_group_name_H-M   'P 1'
#
loop_
_entity.id
_entity.type
_entity.pdbx_description
1 polymer ?
#
loop_
_entity_poly.entity_id
_entity_poly.type
_entity_poly.pdbx_seq_one_letter_code
_entity_poly.pdbx_strand_id
1 'polypeptide(L)'
;MSSSCVAAAASAVDCRGTWWVIRPATAGGEVGELHLMRRLSVLLLGLILSLVMLPARVSADQPVVQGILFFSETCPHCHVIIDQFLPTMYAKYGNSIQIEKVSVSDPINLQVMEALDNLYGVQADQRGVPTLFIGRSVMVGEFSIRDNFAKVVDEGLKAGGIKMPPYAEVRAQVMATLATAQATMQAATPQPQLTPSGVSTGAAADVSAPPMYVVFLYKPGCNECSAAELALDAVAKQYPQMQIVRKSTVDDAAFAEWLGTHYGLPENEHLVGPSLFIGSDYLVGSDVTMSNIQALAAKYASTGAPPTWEGWEKDKALSEQSIIERFRRFSVLAVVGNGLIDGINPCAFATLVFLVSYLTLTGRSRSGILAAGSAFTLGVFVTYTLLGLGLFQVAAWLGRYPVVARLVYGVMGALCLVFAVLSVYDFFQARKGATSEMRLRLPTRFRKWVNQSIRDSMKPGTTVAVSLLTGVVVSGIELVCTGQVYLPTIMFVAGRPELRLHATAMLLLYNLAFIVPLVAVFGVTAYGTGSESLRGMISRHTATVKLLTALVFLVLAVSLLYVVFR
;
A
#
# COMPACT_ATOMS: atom_id res chain seq x y z
N MET A 1 31.40 51.79 -5.89
CA MET A 1 31.55 53.17 -5.36
C MET A 1 30.50 54.00 -6.08
N SER A 2 29.57 54.72 -5.45
CA SER A 2 29.25 54.98 -4.02
C SER A 2 27.75 55.34 -3.93
N SER A 3 26.97 54.85 -2.95
CA SER A 3 26.66 55.48 -1.63
C SER A 3 25.83 56.78 -1.71
N SER A 4 24.92 57.16 -0.81
CA SER A 4 24.16 56.50 0.29
C SER A 4 23.08 57.48 0.82
N CYS A 5 22.16 57.03 1.72
CA CYS A 5 21.14 57.87 2.37
C CYS A 5 21.65 58.78 3.50
N VAL A 6 20.91 59.85 3.83
CA VAL A 6 20.97 60.66 5.08
C VAL A 6 19.53 61.11 5.48
N ALA A 7 19.26 61.47 6.75
CA ALA A 7 17.92 61.80 7.28
C ALA A 7 17.95 62.83 8.46
N ALA A 8 16.76 63.20 9.00
CA ALA A 8 16.47 63.95 10.25
C ALA A 8 16.73 65.50 10.25
N ALA A 9 16.18 66.35 11.16
CA ALA A 9 14.91 66.41 11.95
C ALA A 9 14.77 67.77 12.74
N ALA A 10 13.59 68.08 13.32
CA ALA A 10 13.29 69.09 14.40
C ALA A 10 13.42 70.62 14.08
N SER A 11 12.83 71.62 14.80
CA SER A 11 11.67 71.75 15.76
C SER A 11 11.34 73.26 16.09
N ALA A 12 10.30 73.53 16.93
CA ALA A 12 9.95 74.80 17.67
C ALA A 12 9.29 76.02 16.91
N VAL A 13 8.65 77.06 17.51
CA VAL A 13 7.59 77.22 18.59
C VAL A 13 7.14 78.74 18.72
N ASP A 14 6.13 79.09 19.55
CA ASP A 14 5.71 80.44 20.09
C ASP A 14 4.63 81.27 19.29
N CYS A 15 3.76 82.19 19.79
CA CYS A 15 3.46 82.78 21.14
C CYS A 15 2.08 83.55 21.28
N ARG A 16 1.59 83.82 22.52
CA ARG A 16 0.62 84.90 23.00
C ARG A 16 -0.83 84.93 22.38
N GLY A 17 -1.92 85.54 22.93
CA GLY A 17 -2.32 86.14 24.25
C GLY A 17 -3.19 87.45 24.11
N THR A 18 -4.15 87.92 24.96
CA THR A 18 -4.94 87.45 26.16
C THR A 18 -6.05 88.51 26.58
N TRP A 19 -6.96 88.20 27.55
CA TRP A 19 -7.82 89.07 28.45
C TRP A 19 -9.37 89.34 28.25
N TRP A 20 -10.19 88.83 29.21
CA TRP A 20 -11.45 89.27 29.93
C TRP A 20 -12.62 90.13 29.34
N VAL A 21 -13.90 89.80 29.72
CA VAL A 21 -14.80 90.56 30.68
C VAL A 21 -16.26 89.99 30.81
N ILE A 22 -16.68 89.70 32.06
CA ILE A 22 -18.00 89.77 32.80
C ILE A 22 -19.40 89.50 32.12
N ARG A 23 -20.31 88.86 32.89
CA ARG A 23 -21.76 88.59 32.62
C ARG A 23 -22.74 89.65 33.20
N PRO A 24 -24.02 89.64 32.77
CA PRO A 24 -25.14 89.53 33.72
C PRO A 24 -26.09 88.34 33.42
N ALA A 25 -27.14 88.13 34.23
CA ALA A 25 -28.09 87.01 34.12
C ALA A 25 -29.45 87.30 34.79
N THR A 26 -30.53 86.64 34.34
CA THR A 26 -31.74 86.28 35.13
C THR A 26 -32.70 85.36 34.33
N ALA A 27 -33.66 84.72 35.04
CA ALA A 27 -34.86 84.00 34.55
C ALA A 27 -34.67 82.84 33.53
N GLY A 28 -35.01 81.58 33.82
CA GLY A 28 -35.44 80.96 35.08
C GLY A 28 -36.96 80.75 35.19
N GLY A 29 -37.43 79.53 34.89
CA GLY A 29 -38.84 79.10 35.02
C GLY A 29 -39.39 78.40 33.77
N GLU A 30 -40.24 77.39 33.97
CA GLU A 30 -41.05 76.64 32.97
C GLU A 30 -40.37 75.64 32.02
N VAL A 31 -39.21 75.92 31.39
CA VAL A 31 -38.62 74.96 30.42
C VAL A 31 -38.09 73.66 31.07
N GLY A 32 -38.09 73.58 32.41
CA GLY A 32 -37.53 72.49 33.19
C GLY A 32 -38.24 71.15 33.02
N GLU A 33 -39.56 71.11 33.21
CA GLU A 33 -40.31 69.84 33.23
C GLU A 33 -40.41 69.20 31.85
N LEU A 34 -40.65 70.00 30.80
CA LEU A 34 -40.67 69.49 29.43
C LEU A 34 -39.30 68.91 29.01
N HIS A 35 -38.20 69.52 29.47
CA HIS A 35 -36.86 68.93 29.29
C HIS A 35 -36.61 67.71 30.19
N LEU A 36 -37.15 67.67 31.41
CA LEU A 36 -37.01 66.52 32.30
C LEU A 36 -37.77 65.30 31.76
N MET A 37 -39.03 65.47 31.35
CA MET A 37 -39.82 64.42 30.71
C MET A 37 -39.17 63.98 29.39
N ARG A 38 -38.75 64.90 28.52
CA ARG A 38 -38.04 64.54 27.27
C ARG A 38 -36.73 63.80 27.53
N ARG A 39 -35.97 64.16 28.58
CA ARG A 39 -34.76 63.42 29.00
C ARG A 39 -35.11 62.04 29.55
N LEU A 40 -36.15 61.91 30.36
CA LEU A 40 -36.65 60.62 30.84
C LEU A 40 -37.13 59.74 29.68
N SER A 41 -37.88 60.27 28.71
CA SER A 41 -38.29 59.52 27.52
C SER A 41 -37.11 59.10 26.64
N VAL A 42 -36.09 59.94 26.47
CA VAL A 42 -34.87 59.58 25.72
C VAL A 42 -34.00 58.58 26.48
N LEU A 43 -33.91 58.67 27.80
CA LEU A 43 -33.22 57.69 28.64
C LEU A 43 -33.98 56.35 28.70
N LEU A 44 -35.31 56.37 28.77
CA LEU A 44 -36.14 55.16 28.75
C LEU A 44 -36.11 54.51 27.37
N LEU A 45 -36.21 55.29 26.28
CA LEU A 45 -36.06 54.78 24.92
C LEU A 45 -34.63 54.26 24.68
N GLY A 46 -33.61 54.93 25.19
CA GLY A 46 -32.22 54.46 25.16
C GLY A 46 -32.02 53.18 25.97
N LEU A 47 -32.66 53.06 27.14
CA LEU A 47 -32.62 51.86 27.96
C LEU A 47 -33.35 50.70 27.26
N ILE A 48 -34.56 50.92 26.74
CA ILE A 48 -35.33 49.92 25.97
C ILE A 48 -34.57 49.51 24.71
N LEU A 49 -34.01 50.45 23.96
CA LEU A 49 -33.19 50.17 22.79
C LEU A 49 -31.92 49.41 23.17
N SER A 50 -31.29 49.72 24.31
CA SER A 50 -30.17 48.93 24.84
C SER A 50 -30.58 47.53 25.29
N LEU A 51 -31.83 47.35 25.77
CA LEU A 51 -32.37 46.05 26.19
C LEU A 51 -32.74 45.17 24.99
N VAL A 52 -33.21 45.78 23.90
CA VAL A 52 -33.44 45.14 22.60
C VAL A 52 -32.12 44.92 21.84
N MET A 53 -31.08 45.70 22.14
CA MET A 53 -29.71 45.56 21.64
C MET A 53 -28.76 44.84 22.63
N LEU A 54 -29.28 44.21 23.69
CA LEU A 54 -28.57 43.07 24.25
C LEU A 54 -28.49 42.05 23.12
N PRO A 55 -27.29 41.62 22.67
CA PRO A 55 -27.22 40.53 21.72
C PRO A 55 -27.89 39.33 22.38
N ALA A 56 -28.98 38.85 21.79
CA ALA A 56 -29.55 37.58 22.18
C ALA A 56 -28.42 36.57 22.14
N ARG A 57 -28.05 36.02 23.31
CA ARG A 57 -27.11 34.91 23.40
C ARG A 57 -27.82 33.65 22.91
N VAL A 58 -28.07 33.63 21.60
CA VAL A 58 -28.01 32.42 20.82
C VAL A 58 -26.71 31.75 21.25
N SER A 59 -26.82 30.59 21.90
CA SER A 59 -25.68 29.69 21.92
C SER A 59 -25.41 29.36 20.47
N ALA A 60 -24.42 30.04 19.90
CA ALA A 60 -23.70 29.55 18.75
C ALA A 60 -22.98 28.29 19.22
N ASP A 61 -23.75 27.21 19.24
CA ASP A 61 -23.31 25.86 19.51
C ASP A 61 -22.07 25.65 18.65
N GLN A 62 -20.91 25.50 19.31
CA GLN A 62 -19.65 25.51 18.57
C GLN A 62 -19.71 24.37 17.56
N PRO A 63 -19.37 24.59 16.28
CA PRO A 63 -19.55 23.56 15.27
C PRO A 63 -18.74 22.33 15.69
N VAL A 64 -19.42 21.26 16.09
CA VAL A 64 -18.80 19.98 16.47
C VAL A 64 -18.86 19.05 15.28
N VAL A 65 -17.76 18.37 14.97
CA VAL A 65 -17.73 17.24 14.04
C VAL A 65 -17.77 15.95 14.84
N GLN A 66 -18.95 15.32 14.84
CA GLN A 66 -19.22 14.04 15.51
C GLN A 66 -18.95 12.87 14.55
N GLY A 67 -18.48 11.75 15.09
CA GLY A 67 -18.20 10.54 14.31
C GLY A 67 -18.06 9.28 15.15
N ILE A 68 -18.07 8.13 14.48
CA ILE A 68 -18.04 6.81 15.14
C ILE A 68 -16.88 5.99 14.57
N LEU A 69 -15.96 5.61 15.45
CA LEU A 69 -14.85 4.70 15.18
C LEU A 69 -15.23 3.29 15.60
N PHE A 70 -15.42 2.40 14.63
CA PHE A 70 -15.48 0.97 14.84
C PHE A 70 -14.07 0.39 14.96
N PHE A 71 -13.83 -0.41 16.01
CA PHE A 71 -12.52 -0.96 16.34
C PHE A 71 -12.62 -2.36 16.99
N SER A 72 -11.51 -3.10 17.04
CA SER A 72 -11.36 -4.32 17.83
C SER A 72 -10.18 -4.19 18.79
N GLU A 73 -10.25 -4.84 19.95
CA GLU A 73 -9.17 -4.90 20.95
C GLU A 73 -7.95 -5.71 20.45
N THR A 74 -8.14 -6.61 19.48
CA THR A 74 -7.06 -7.42 18.88
C THR A 74 -6.36 -6.76 17.69
N CYS A 75 -6.88 -5.62 17.20
CA CYS A 75 -6.49 -4.98 15.95
C CYS A 75 -5.32 -3.97 16.13
N PRO A 76 -4.09 -4.24 15.62
CA PRO A 76 -2.94 -3.35 15.85
C PRO A 76 -3.12 -1.96 15.24
N HIS A 77 -3.69 -1.89 14.03
CA HIS A 77 -4.00 -0.63 13.34
C HIS A 77 -5.05 0.21 14.08
N CYS A 78 -5.94 -0.44 14.84
CA CYS A 78 -6.93 0.25 15.67
C CYS A 78 -6.25 0.96 16.84
N HIS A 79 -5.27 0.33 17.49
CA HIS A 79 -4.48 0.94 18.57
C HIS A 79 -3.63 2.11 18.07
N VAL A 80 -3.08 2.05 16.83
CA VAL A 80 -2.42 3.24 16.24
C VAL A 80 -3.40 4.42 16.09
N ILE A 81 -4.64 4.16 15.68
CA ILE A 81 -5.66 5.23 15.60
C ILE A 81 -6.08 5.72 16.99
N ILE A 82 -6.30 4.82 17.96
CA ILE A 82 -6.89 5.15 19.25
C ILE A 82 -5.88 5.78 20.23
N ASP A 83 -4.65 5.26 20.27
CA ASP A 83 -3.66 5.62 21.29
C ASP A 83 -2.63 6.66 20.78
N GLN A 84 -2.46 6.78 19.47
CA GLN A 84 -1.48 7.69 18.87
C GLN A 84 -2.15 8.80 18.05
N PHE A 85 -3.06 8.47 17.13
CA PHE A 85 -3.66 9.46 16.24
C PHE A 85 -4.72 10.34 16.92
N LEU A 86 -5.78 9.74 17.47
CA LEU A 86 -6.90 10.48 18.07
C LEU A 86 -6.46 11.45 19.18
N PRO A 87 -5.50 11.15 20.09
CA PRO A 87 -5.02 12.11 21.07
C PRO A 87 -4.40 13.36 20.44
N THR A 88 -3.68 13.23 19.32
CA THR A 88 -3.15 14.40 18.58
C THR A 88 -4.25 15.20 17.91
N MET A 89 -5.34 14.55 17.47
CA MET A 89 -6.49 15.23 16.89
C MET A 89 -7.30 15.97 17.97
N TYR A 90 -7.52 15.37 19.14
CA TYR A 90 -8.14 16.05 20.28
C TYR A 90 -7.28 17.22 20.78
N ALA A 91 -5.95 17.11 20.76
CA ALA A 91 -5.06 18.22 21.07
C ALA A 91 -5.11 19.35 20.02
N LYS A 92 -5.35 19.05 18.73
CA LYS A 92 -5.48 20.04 17.64
C LYS A 92 -6.85 20.73 17.63
N TYR A 93 -7.93 19.98 17.82
CA TYR A 93 -9.31 20.44 17.59
C TYR A 93 -10.11 20.67 18.86
N GLY A 94 -9.67 20.15 20.01
CA GLY A 94 -10.37 20.29 21.29
C GLY A 94 -11.81 19.77 21.22
N ASN A 95 -12.74 20.54 21.80
CA ASN A 95 -14.16 20.20 21.87
C ASN A 95 -14.90 20.29 20.52
N SER A 96 -14.22 20.73 19.44
CA SER A 96 -14.81 20.81 18.09
C SER A 96 -14.89 19.45 17.39
N ILE A 97 -14.38 18.37 18.00
CA ILE A 97 -14.57 16.99 17.54
C ILE A 97 -15.09 16.08 18.66
N GLN A 98 -15.90 15.10 18.30
CA GLN A 98 -16.40 14.07 19.23
C GLN A 98 -16.47 12.72 18.52
N ILE A 99 -15.47 11.86 18.77
CA ILE A 99 -15.38 10.52 18.17
C ILE A 99 -15.77 9.48 19.22
N GLU A 100 -16.95 8.88 19.06
CA GLU A 100 -17.39 7.73 19.85
C GLU A 100 -16.66 6.46 19.37
N LYS A 101 -16.21 5.62 20.30
CA LYS A 101 -15.48 4.38 20.00
C LYS A 101 -16.39 3.18 20.25
N VAL A 102 -16.77 2.48 19.20
CA VAL A 102 -17.64 1.30 19.25
C VAL A 102 -16.82 0.05 18.97
N SER A 103 -16.79 -0.88 19.92
CA SER A 103 -16.11 -2.16 19.68
C SER A 103 -16.96 -3.09 18.84
N VAL A 104 -16.39 -3.62 17.74
CA VAL A 104 -16.98 -4.71 16.95
C VAL A 104 -16.81 -6.07 17.62
N SER A 105 -16.20 -6.14 18.81
CA SER A 105 -16.19 -7.38 19.58
C SER A 105 -17.58 -7.79 20.08
N ASP A 106 -18.53 -6.87 20.16
CA ASP A 106 -19.97 -7.16 20.30
C ASP A 106 -20.55 -7.53 18.91
N PRO A 107 -21.09 -8.76 18.71
CA PRO A 107 -21.69 -9.16 17.44
C PRO A 107 -22.85 -8.28 16.96
N ILE A 108 -23.55 -7.58 17.87
CA ILE A 108 -24.56 -6.58 17.50
C ILE A 108 -23.89 -5.38 16.83
N ASN A 109 -22.82 -4.86 17.42
CA ASN A 109 -22.13 -3.70 16.90
C ASN A 109 -21.41 -4.00 15.58
N LEU A 110 -20.95 -5.24 15.37
CA LEU A 110 -20.46 -5.71 14.07
C LEU A 110 -21.55 -5.64 12.99
N GLN A 111 -22.74 -6.18 13.26
CA GLN A 111 -23.88 -6.08 12.32
C GLN A 111 -24.33 -4.63 12.08
N VAL A 112 -24.20 -3.75 13.07
CA VAL A 112 -24.46 -2.31 12.90
C VAL A 112 -23.38 -1.66 12.02
N MET A 113 -22.12 -2.05 12.15
CA MET A 113 -21.05 -1.61 11.23
C MET A 113 -21.37 -2.06 9.80
N GLU A 114 -21.71 -3.34 9.58
CA GLU A 114 -22.08 -3.87 8.26
C GLU A 114 -23.31 -3.19 7.66
N ALA A 115 -24.31 -2.85 8.48
CA ALA A 115 -25.50 -2.12 8.06
C ALA A 115 -25.17 -0.65 7.70
N LEU A 116 -24.24 -0.01 8.41
CA LEU A 116 -23.73 1.32 8.04
C LEU A 116 -22.85 1.26 6.78
N ASP A 117 -21.98 0.27 6.64
CA ASP A 117 -21.18 0.02 5.43
C ASP A 117 -22.09 -0.13 4.20
N ASN A 118 -23.17 -0.91 4.33
CA ASN A 118 -24.21 -1.03 3.29
C ASN A 118 -24.89 0.33 3.00
N LEU A 119 -25.29 1.08 4.03
CA LEU A 119 -25.97 2.38 3.91
C LEU A 119 -25.10 3.45 3.23
N TYR A 120 -23.79 3.43 3.46
CA TYR A 120 -22.81 4.36 2.88
C TYR A 120 -22.12 3.84 1.60
N GLY A 121 -22.44 2.61 1.15
CA GLY A 121 -21.97 2.06 -0.13
C GLY A 121 -20.57 1.43 -0.12
N VAL A 122 -20.06 1.05 1.05
CA VAL A 122 -18.74 0.40 1.22
C VAL A 122 -18.80 -1.02 0.65
N GLN A 123 -17.96 -1.31 -0.33
CA GLN A 123 -17.88 -2.63 -0.97
C GLN A 123 -17.31 -3.69 -0.02
N ALA A 124 -17.69 -4.96 -0.18
CA ALA A 124 -17.35 -6.02 0.77
C ALA A 124 -15.83 -6.29 0.90
N ASP A 125 -15.07 -6.11 -0.19
CA ASP A 125 -13.59 -6.19 -0.25
C ASP A 125 -12.87 -5.04 0.48
N GLN A 126 -13.62 -4.01 0.87
CA GLN A 126 -13.16 -2.77 1.48
C GLN A 126 -13.65 -2.58 2.92
N ARG A 127 -14.28 -3.60 3.53
CA ARG A 127 -14.74 -3.55 4.94
C ARG A 127 -13.66 -4.04 5.90
N GLY A 128 -13.72 -3.58 7.15
CA GLY A 128 -12.80 -4.00 8.20
C GLY A 128 -12.75 -3.01 9.37
N VAL A 129 -11.71 -3.10 10.19
CA VAL A 129 -11.42 -2.15 11.27
C VAL A 129 -9.93 -1.75 11.26
N PRO A 130 -9.57 -0.51 11.68
CA PRO A 130 -10.45 0.55 12.16
C PRO A 130 -11.27 1.19 11.03
N THR A 131 -12.55 1.48 11.27
CA THR A 131 -13.41 2.20 10.32
C THR A 131 -14.08 3.39 11.00
N LEU A 132 -13.95 4.56 10.40
CA LEU A 132 -14.45 5.81 10.95
C LEU A 132 -15.49 6.47 10.04
N PHE A 133 -16.70 6.62 10.56
CA PHE A 133 -17.79 7.35 9.93
C PHE A 133 -17.85 8.79 10.45
N ILE A 134 -17.78 9.78 9.55
CA ILE A 134 -18.02 11.20 9.86
C ILE A 134 -19.01 11.76 8.81
N GLY A 135 -20.28 11.90 9.19
CA GLY A 135 -21.34 12.46 8.35
C GLY A 135 -21.66 11.62 7.11
N ARG A 136 -20.93 11.87 6.02
CA ARG A 136 -20.98 11.10 4.75
C ARG A 136 -19.62 10.52 4.32
N SER A 137 -18.55 10.84 5.04
CA SER A 137 -17.22 10.29 4.78
C SER A 137 -17.04 9.01 5.60
N VAL A 138 -16.73 7.91 4.92
CA VAL A 138 -16.26 6.66 5.55
C VAL A 138 -14.77 6.53 5.28
N MET A 139 -14.00 6.26 6.32
CA MET A 139 -12.55 6.05 6.26
C MET A 139 -12.23 4.68 6.84
N VAL A 140 -12.04 3.68 5.98
CA VAL A 140 -11.63 2.31 6.38
C VAL A 140 -10.11 2.21 6.37
N GLY A 141 -9.55 1.66 7.44
CA GLY A 141 -8.13 1.41 7.60
C GLY A 141 -7.34 2.63 8.10
N GLU A 142 -6.21 2.35 8.74
CA GLU A 142 -5.39 3.35 9.43
C GLU A 142 -4.98 4.52 8.52
N PHE A 143 -4.47 4.22 7.31
CA PHE A 143 -4.01 5.24 6.37
C PHE A 143 -5.13 6.15 5.88
N SER A 144 -6.30 5.59 5.56
CA SER A 144 -7.46 6.36 5.11
C SER A 144 -7.92 7.35 6.19
N ILE A 145 -7.96 6.91 7.44
CA ILE A 145 -8.27 7.78 8.59
C ILE A 145 -7.21 8.87 8.74
N ARG A 146 -5.92 8.51 8.79
CA ARG A 146 -4.82 9.46 9.04
C ARG A 146 -4.71 10.53 7.95
N ASP A 147 -4.87 10.15 6.69
CA ASP A 147 -4.69 11.07 5.55
C ASP A 147 -5.92 11.96 5.32
N ASN A 148 -7.14 11.51 5.63
CA ASN A 148 -8.37 12.24 5.31
C ASN A 148 -9.06 12.93 6.51
N PHE A 149 -8.88 12.44 7.75
CA PHE A 149 -9.61 12.95 8.93
C PHE A 149 -9.53 14.47 9.08
N ALA A 150 -8.32 15.03 9.00
CA ALA A 150 -8.12 16.47 9.17
C ALA A 150 -8.86 17.29 8.10
N LYS A 151 -8.92 16.80 6.85
CA LYS A 151 -9.69 17.44 5.78
C LYS A 151 -11.18 17.39 6.07
N VAL A 152 -11.71 16.21 6.41
CA VAL A 152 -13.14 16.01 6.69
C VAL A 152 -13.60 16.86 7.88
N VAL A 153 -12.78 16.96 8.93
CA VAL A 153 -13.03 17.87 10.07
C VAL A 153 -12.93 19.33 9.64
N ASP A 154 -11.87 19.75 8.95
CA ASP A 154 -11.69 21.14 8.51
C ASP A 154 -12.79 21.60 7.52
N GLU A 155 -13.40 20.69 6.76
CA GLU A 155 -14.55 20.96 5.88
C GLU A 155 -15.87 20.94 6.67
N GLY A 156 -16.07 19.97 7.57
CA GLY A 156 -17.25 19.89 8.44
C GLY A 156 -17.41 21.08 9.38
N LEU A 157 -16.32 21.55 9.98
CA LEU A 157 -16.33 22.75 10.84
C LEU A 157 -16.75 24.01 10.08
N LYS A 158 -16.29 24.18 8.83
CA LYS A 158 -16.70 25.28 7.94
C LYS A 158 -18.16 25.18 7.50
N ALA A 159 -18.72 23.97 7.45
CA ALA A 159 -20.11 23.71 7.12
C ALA A 159 -21.09 23.90 8.30
N GLY A 160 -20.59 24.27 9.50
CA GLY A 160 -21.41 24.43 10.71
C GLY A 160 -21.44 23.19 11.62
N GLY A 161 -20.54 22.24 11.43
CA GLY A 161 -20.46 20.99 12.18
C GLY A 161 -21.03 19.79 11.40
N ILE A 162 -20.82 18.60 11.95
CA ILE A 162 -21.32 17.33 11.40
C ILE A 162 -21.94 16.54 12.56
N LYS A 163 -23.22 16.15 12.40
CA LYS A 163 -23.92 15.34 13.39
C LYS A 163 -23.49 13.87 13.34
N MET A 164 -23.68 13.19 14.46
CA MET A 164 -23.35 11.77 14.62
C MET A 164 -24.03 10.92 13.52
N PRO A 165 -23.34 9.92 12.93
CA PRO A 165 -23.95 8.92 12.06
C PRO A 165 -25.14 8.20 12.75
N PRO A 166 -26.09 7.62 11.98
CA PRO A 166 -27.37 7.09 12.49
C PRO A 166 -27.26 5.75 13.27
N TYR A 167 -26.17 5.55 14.00
CA TYR A 167 -25.82 4.33 14.72
C TYR A 167 -26.91 3.86 15.70
N ALA A 168 -27.52 4.77 16.48
CA ALA A 168 -28.58 4.41 17.41
C ALA A 168 -29.84 3.87 16.70
N GLU A 169 -30.19 4.45 15.55
CA GLU A 169 -31.33 4.04 14.74
C GLU A 169 -31.07 2.68 14.06
N VAL A 170 -29.89 2.52 13.44
CA VAL A 170 -29.47 1.27 12.80
C VAL A 170 -29.32 0.15 13.85
N ARG A 171 -28.81 0.44 15.06
CA ARG A 171 -28.73 -0.53 16.16
C ARG A 171 -30.10 -0.98 16.65
N ALA A 172 -31.09 -0.09 16.69
CA ALA A 172 -32.48 -0.48 16.98
C ALA A 172 -33.06 -1.39 15.88
N GLN A 173 -32.79 -1.09 14.60
CA GLN A 173 -33.24 -1.91 13.46
C GLN A 173 -32.60 -3.30 13.43
N VAL A 174 -31.28 -3.39 13.67
CA VAL A 174 -30.55 -4.67 13.79
C VAL A 174 -31.13 -5.52 14.93
N MET A 175 -31.30 -4.94 16.13
CA MET A 175 -31.88 -5.65 17.28
C MET A 175 -33.31 -6.14 17.01
N ALA A 176 -34.16 -5.32 16.37
CA ALA A 176 -35.53 -5.72 16.01
C ALA A 176 -35.57 -6.85 14.97
N THR A 177 -34.66 -6.81 13.99
CA THR A 177 -34.51 -7.85 12.96
C THR A 177 -34.08 -9.17 13.57
N LEU A 178 -33.09 -9.17 14.46
CA LEU A 178 -32.62 -10.36 15.18
C LEU A 178 -33.71 -10.98 16.06
N ALA A 179 -34.45 -10.16 16.82
CA ALA A 179 -35.56 -10.63 17.64
C ALA A 179 -36.68 -11.27 16.80
N THR A 180 -36.96 -10.72 15.62
CA THR A 180 -37.96 -11.27 14.69
C THR A 180 -37.48 -12.59 14.08
N ALA A 181 -36.21 -12.69 13.68
CA ALA A 181 -35.61 -13.92 13.17
C ALA A 181 -35.67 -15.06 14.21
N GLN A 182 -35.32 -14.77 15.47
CA GLN A 182 -35.42 -15.74 16.58
C GLN A 182 -36.85 -16.21 16.81
N ALA A 183 -37.84 -15.31 16.77
CA ALA A 183 -39.25 -15.68 16.89
C ALA A 183 -39.71 -16.58 15.73
N THR A 184 -39.30 -16.30 14.48
CA THR A 184 -39.64 -17.15 13.33
C THR A 184 -39.00 -18.55 13.40
N MET A 185 -37.77 -18.67 13.93
CA MET A 185 -37.14 -19.98 14.15
C MET A 185 -37.88 -20.81 15.21
N GLN A 186 -38.34 -20.19 16.30
CA GLN A 186 -39.10 -20.87 17.35
C GLN A 186 -40.48 -21.35 16.86
N ALA A 187 -41.12 -20.60 15.97
CA ALA A 187 -42.40 -20.98 15.37
C ALA A 187 -42.31 -22.12 14.34
N ALA A 188 -41.11 -22.46 13.84
CA ALA A 188 -40.91 -23.40 12.74
C ALA A 188 -40.66 -24.86 13.18
N THR A 189 -40.56 -25.15 14.49
CA THR A 189 -40.20 -26.49 15.01
C THR A 189 -41.44 -27.32 15.37
N PRO A 190 -41.72 -28.46 14.72
CA PRO A 190 -42.76 -29.38 15.17
C PRO A 190 -42.37 -30.02 16.50
N GLN A 191 -43.18 -29.87 17.55
CA GLN A 191 -42.90 -30.49 18.85
C GLN A 191 -43.08 -32.02 18.81
N PRO A 192 -42.06 -32.82 19.18
CA PRO A 192 -42.24 -34.24 19.46
C PRO A 192 -43.01 -34.40 20.79
N GLN A 193 -44.10 -35.16 20.79
CA GLN A 193 -44.80 -35.50 22.02
C GLN A 193 -43.99 -36.54 22.81
N LEU A 194 -43.32 -36.10 23.88
CA LEU A 194 -42.66 -37.00 24.83
C LEU A 194 -43.64 -37.48 25.89
N THR A 195 -43.88 -38.78 25.95
CA THR A 195 -44.63 -39.42 27.04
C THR A 195 -43.78 -39.50 28.32
N PRO A 196 -44.33 -39.22 29.52
CA PRO A 196 -43.55 -39.12 30.74
C PRO A 196 -43.24 -40.47 31.38
N SER A 197 -41.99 -40.93 31.25
CA SER A 197 -41.39 -41.96 32.10
C SER A 197 -40.27 -41.32 32.93
N GLY A 198 -40.61 -40.82 34.12
CA GLY A 198 -39.70 -40.02 34.95
C GLY A 198 -38.77 -40.83 35.85
N VAL A 199 -37.55 -40.31 36.05
CA VAL A 199 -36.64 -40.70 37.14
C VAL A 199 -36.04 -39.43 37.77
N SER A 200 -36.03 -39.40 39.11
CA SER A 200 -35.45 -38.43 40.06
C SER A 200 -34.84 -37.10 39.57
N THR A 201 -35.31 -36.01 40.17
CA THR A 201 -34.55 -34.76 40.35
C THR A 201 -33.19 -35.00 41.00
N GLY A 202 -32.11 -34.43 40.44
CA GLY A 202 -30.79 -34.40 41.07
C GLY A 202 -29.89 -33.33 40.46
N ALA A 203 -29.39 -32.42 41.32
CA ALA A 203 -28.34 -31.41 41.14
C ALA A 203 -28.01 -30.89 39.72
N ALA A 204 -28.13 -29.56 39.52
CA ALA A 204 -27.47 -28.90 38.41
C ALA A 204 -25.94 -28.98 38.54
N ALA A 205 -25.27 -29.34 37.45
CA ALA A 205 -23.82 -29.29 37.28
C ALA A 205 -23.50 -28.89 35.84
N ASP A 206 -22.50 -28.02 35.65
CA ASP A 206 -22.14 -27.50 34.33
C ASP A 206 -21.60 -28.59 33.40
N VAL A 207 -22.39 -28.97 32.40
CA VAL A 207 -21.92 -29.77 31.27
C VAL A 207 -21.26 -28.83 30.27
N SER A 208 -19.97 -28.53 30.50
CA SER A 208 -19.16 -27.80 29.54
C SER A 208 -19.17 -28.52 28.19
N ALA A 209 -19.47 -27.79 27.10
CA ALA A 209 -19.58 -28.37 25.78
C ALA A 209 -18.22 -28.95 25.32
N PRO A 210 -18.22 -30.09 24.59
CA PRO A 210 -16.98 -30.74 24.15
C PRO A 210 -16.13 -29.81 23.26
N PRO A 211 -14.79 -29.82 23.42
CA PRO A 211 -13.91 -28.86 22.76
C PRO A 211 -13.99 -28.97 21.24
N MET A 212 -13.99 -27.83 20.56
CA MET A 212 -14.02 -27.70 19.11
C MET A 212 -12.72 -27.05 18.64
N TYR A 213 -11.74 -27.87 18.26
CA TYR A 213 -10.48 -27.36 17.72
C TYR A 213 -10.67 -26.86 16.28
N VAL A 214 -10.14 -25.68 16.01
CA VAL A 214 -10.27 -24.97 14.74
C VAL A 214 -8.91 -24.48 14.30
N VAL A 215 -8.54 -24.69 13.03
CA VAL A 215 -7.39 -24.00 12.43
C VAL A 215 -7.89 -22.92 11.49
N PHE A 216 -7.33 -21.72 11.64
CA PHE A 216 -7.49 -20.61 10.71
C PHE A 216 -6.15 -20.28 10.04
N LEU A 217 -6.10 -20.43 8.72
CA LEU A 217 -4.97 -20.08 7.89
C LEU A 217 -5.18 -18.69 7.29
N TYR A 218 -4.26 -17.76 7.55
CA TYR A 218 -4.30 -16.39 7.03
C TYR A 218 -3.04 -16.05 6.26
N LYS A 219 -3.10 -15.02 5.41
CA LYS A 219 -1.96 -14.52 4.64
C LYS A 219 -1.64 -13.09 5.10
N PRO A 220 -0.38 -12.75 5.43
CA PRO A 220 -0.01 -11.37 5.75
C PRO A 220 -0.35 -10.40 4.61
N GLY A 221 -1.02 -9.28 4.92
CA GLY A 221 -1.43 -8.26 3.94
C GLY A 221 -2.66 -8.62 3.08
N CYS A 222 -3.54 -9.49 3.57
CA CYS A 222 -4.73 -9.99 2.88
C CYS A 222 -6.02 -9.42 3.49
N ASN A 223 -6.73 -8.55 2.75
CA ASN A 223 -8.00 -7.94 3.22
C ASN A 223 -9.07 -8.99 3.53
N GLU A 224 -9.28 -9.94 2.61
CA GLU A 224 -10.24 -11.04 2.74
C GLU A 224 -9.98 -11.87 4.00
N CYS A 225 -8.69 -12.06 4.35
CA CYS A 225 -8.28 -12.75 5.56
C CYS A 225 -8.69 -11.98 6.82
N SER A 226 -8.55 -10.65 6.84
CA SER A 226 -8.99 -9.82 7.98
C SER A 226 -10.51 -9.79 8.14
N ALA A 227 -11.27 -9.85 7.05
CA ALA A 227 -12.73 -9.98 7.09
C ALA A 227 -13.17 -11.36 7.63
N ALA A 228 -12.54 -12.44 7.14
CA ALA A 228 -12.77 -13.81 7.61
C ALA A 228 -12.37 -14.00 9.08
N GLU A 229 -11.28 -13.38 9.53
CA GLU A 229 -10.83 -13.42 10.94
C GLU A 229 -11.82 -12.70 11.87
N LEU A 230 -12.32 -11.53 11.47
CA LEU A 230 -13.35 -10.80 12.21
C LEU A 230 -14.68 -11.59 12.30
N ALA A 231 -15.06 -12.28 11.23
CA ALA A 231 -16.21 -13.18 11.24
C ALA A 231 -15.99 -14.37 12.19
N LEU A 232 -14.82 -15.02 12.13
CA LEU A 232 -14.47 -16.12 13.02
C LEU A 232 -14.47 -15.70 14.50
N ASP A 233 -13.90 -14.54 14.84
CA ASP A 233 -13.89 -13.98 16.19
C ASP A 233 -15.30 -13.66 16.73
N ALA A 234 -16.25 -13.35 15.85
CA ALA A 234 -17.66 -13.15 16.20
C ALA A 234 -18.40 -14.48 16.41
N VAL A 235 -18.09 -15.52 15.64
CA VAL A 235 -18.65 -16.87 15.84
C VAL A 235 -18.08 -17.54 17.09
N ALA A 236 -16.79 -17.38 17.39
CA ALA A 236 -16.16 -17.92 18.59
C ALA A 236 -16.87 -17.49 19.90
N LYS A 237 -17.46 -16.30 19.91
CA LYS A 237 -18.23 -15.76 21.06
C LYS A 237 -19.61 -16.43 21.23
N GLN A 238 -20.11 -17.10 20.19
CA GLN A 238 -21.32 -17.93 20.22
C GLN A 238 -21.02 -19.38 20.60
N TYR A 239 -19.76 -19.82 20.46
CA TYR A 239 -19.29 -21.18 20.76
C TYR A 239 -18.05 -21.15 21.69
N PRO A 240 -18.20 -20.93 23.01
CA PRO A 240 -17.08 -20.83 23.95
C PRO A 240 -16.16 -22.07 24.03
N GLN A 241 -16.61 -23.22 23.52
CA GLN A 241 -15.80 -24.44 23.37
C GLN A 241 -14.80 -24.39 22.20
N MET A 242 -14.83 -23.34 21.37
CA MET A 242 -14.01 -23.20 20.17
C MET A 242 -12.57 -22.76 20.50
N GLN A 243 -11.59 -23.58 20.10
CA GLN A 243 -10.17 -23.35 20.32
C GLN A 243 -9.47 -23.09 18.98
N ILE A 244 -9.27 -21.82 18.66
CA ILE A 244 -8.75 -21.36 17.35
C ILE A 244 -7.22 -21.26 17.36
N VAL A 245 -6.56 -22.09 16.55
CA VAL A 245 -5.15 -21.98 16.20
C VAL A 245 -5.02 -21.16 14.91
N ARG A 246 -4.38 -19.99 15.01
CA ARG A 246 -4.11 -19.09 13.86
C ARG A 246 -2.71 -19.36 13.31
N LYS A 247 -2.59 -19.51 12.00
CA LYS A 247 -1.33 -19.88 11.31
C LYS A 247 -1.17 -19.12 10.00
N SER A 248 0.06 -18.70 9.70
CA SER A 248 0.36 -17.90 8.51
C SER A 248 0.68 -18.81 7.32
N THR A 249 -0.03 -18.68 6.19
CA THR A 249 0.30 -19.46 4.97
C THR A 249 1.65 -19.07 4.36
N VAL A 250 2.22 -17.95 4.81
CA VAL A 250 3.62 -17.62 4.56
C VAL A 250 4.50 -18.30 5.60
N ASP A 251 4.45 -17.89 6.86
CA ASP A 251 5.47 -18.29 7.85
C ASP A 251 5.38 -19.79 8.17
N ASP A 252 4.17 -20.31 8.38
CA ASP A 252 3.86 -21.72 8.63
C ASP A 252 3.52 -22.52 7.36
N ALA A 253 4.02 -22.11 6.17
CA ALA A 253 3.65 -22.72 4.89
C ALA A 253 3.64 -24.27 4.87
N ALA A 254 4.63 -24.93 5.48
CA ALA A 254 4.69 -26.39 5.55
C ALA A 254 3.49 -27.04 6.27
N PHE A 255 2.93 -26.36 7.28
CA PHE A 255 1.72 -26.78 7.99
C PHE A 255 0.46 -26.58 7.12
N ALA A 256 0.41 -25.47 6.37
CA ALA A 256 -0.68 -25.18 5.43
C ALA A 256 -0.70 -26.15 4.23
N GLU A 257 0.46 -26.57 3.73
CA GLU A 257 0.59 -27.61 2.67
C GLU A 257 0.20 -29.00 3.19
N TRP A 258 0.60 -29.33 4.42
CA TRP A 258 0.18 -30.58 5.08
C TRP A 258 -1.34 -30.64 5.25
N LEU A 259 -1.97 -29.56 5.73
CA LEU A 259 -3.43 -29.48 5.84
C LEU A 259 -4.11 -29.67 4.48
N GLY A 260 -3.67 -28.97 3.43
CA GLY A 260 -4.24 -29.14 2.09
C GLY A 260 -4.15 -30.59 1.61
N THR A 261 -2.99 -31.23 1.80
CA THR A 261 -2.77 -32.64 1.46
C THR A 261 -3.64 -33.59 2.30
N HIS A 262 -3.78 -33.34 3.60
CA HIS A 262 -4.51 -34.18 4.56
C HIS A 262 -6.03 -34.15 4.31
N TYR A 263 -6.57 -32.98 3.97
CA TYR A 263 -7.99 -32.79 3.64
C TYR A 263 -8.31 -33.06 2.16
N GLY A 264 -7.31 -33.43 1.35
CA GLY A 264 -7.51 -33.78 -0.07
C GLY A 264 -7.87 -32.58 -0.95
N LEU A 265 -7.42 -31.37 -0.61
CA LEU A 265 -7.58 -30.19 -1.44
C LEU A 265 -6.88 -30.37 -2.80
N PRO A 266 -7.35 -29.70 -3.87
CA PRO A 266 -6.60 -29.61 -5.10
C PRO A 266 -5.36 -28.71 -4.90
N GLU A 267 -4.28 -28.98 -5.64
CA GLU A 267 -2.97 -28.34 -5.47
C GLU A 267 -3.00 -26.79 -5.54
N ASN A 268 -4.00 -26.19 -6.20
CA ASN A 268 -4.19 -24.75 -6.33
C ASN A 268 -4.85 -24.08 -5.11
N GLU A 269 -5.43 -24.85 -4.19
CA GLU A 269 -6.04 -24.36 -2.94
C GLU A 269 -5.11 -24.54 -1.73
N HIS A 270 -3.98 -25.23 -1.91
CA HIS A 270 -2.89 -25.26 -0.93
C HIS A 270 -2.32 -23.84 -0.71
N LEU A 271 -1.94 -23.52 0.53
CA LEU A 271 -1.37 -22.23 0.94
C LEU A 271 -2.30 -21.01 0.75
N VAL A 272 -3.59 -21.22 0.42
CA VAL A 272 -4.59 -20.15 0.33
C VAL A 272 -5.01 -19.66 1.71
N GLY A 273 -5.07 -18.34 1.85
CA GLY A 273 -5.66 -17.64 3.00
C GLY A 273 -6.73 -16.67 2.48
N PRO A 274 -7.89 -16.53 3.13
CA PRO A 274 -8.30 -17.28 4.33
C PRO A 274 -8.58 -18.75 4.02
N SER A 275 -8.31 -19.64 4.97
CA SER A 275 -8.88 -21.01 5.00
C SER A 275 -9.19 -21.40 6.44
N LEU A 276 -10.23 -22.21 6.65
CA LEU A 276 -10.70 -22.67 7.96
C LEU A 276 -10.86 -24.20 7.94
N PHE A 277 -10.46 -24.88 9.02
CA PHE A 277 -10.59 -26.32 9.17
C PHE A 277 -11.22 -26.64 10.53
N ILE A 278 -12.30 -27.44 10.54
CA ILE A 278 -13.00 -27.91 11.75
C ILE A 278 -13.36 -29.38 11.57
N GLY A 279 -12.82 -30.26 12.42
CA GLY A 279 -13.07 -31.70 12.34
C GLY A 279 -12.66 -32.26 10.98
N SER A 280 -13.60 -32.88 10.25
CA SER A 280 -13.37 -33.43 8.90
C SER A 280 -13.73 -32.47 7.75
N ASP A 281 -14.06 -31.21 8.03
CA ASP A 281 -14.53 -30.24 7.04
C ASP A 281 -13.62 -29.00 6.96
N TYR A 282 -13.73 -28.26 5.85
CA TYR A 282 -13.00 -27.03 5.60
C TYR A 282 -13.83 -25.98 4.86
N LEU A 283 -13.31 -24.75 4.84
CA LEU A 283 -13.72 -23.63 3.99
C LEU A 283 -12.45 -22.96 3.44
N VAL A 284 -12.43 -22.56 2.16
CA VAL A 284 -11.24 -21.97 1.52
C VAL A 284 -11.62 -20.70 0.75
N GLY A 285 -10.76 -19.67 0.82
CA GLY A 285 -10.92 -18.42 0.07
C GLY A 285 -12.24 -17.72 0.34
N SER A 286 -13.01 -17.48 -0.73
CA SER A 286 -14.32 -16.80 -0.67
C SER A 286 -15.36 -17.51 0.20
N ASP A 287 -15.18 -18.80 0.49
CA ASP A 287 -16.16 -19.57 1.26
C ASP A 287 -16.04 -19.38 2.77
N VAL A 288 -14.99 -18.71 3.25
CA VAL A 288 -14.77 -18.40 4.69
C VAL A 288 -15.60 -17.17 5.11
N THR A 289 -16.92 -17.29 4.99
CA THR A 289 -17.90 -16.24 5.33
C THR A 289 -18.58 -16.48 6.67
N MET A 290 -19.09 -15.42 7.32
CA MET A 290 -19.85 -15.52 8.59
C MET A 290 -20.88 -16.65 8.60
N SER A 291 -21.73 -16.73 7.57
CA SER A 291 -22.78 -17.76 7.47
C SER A 291 -22.22 -19.18 7.38
N ASN A 292 -21.13 -19.36 6.65
CA ASN A 292 -20.51 -20.68 6.47
C ASN A 292 -19.75 -21.11 7.72
N ILE A 293 -19.06 -20.17 8.39
CA ILE A 293 -18.41 -20.39 9.69
C ILE A 293 -19.45 -20.76 10.76
N GLN A 294 -20.59 -20.05 10.81
CA GLN A 294 -21.69 -20.38 11.74
C GLN A 294 -22.32 -21.74 11.43
N ALA A 295 -22.63 -22.04 10.16
CA ALA A 295 -23.20 -23.33 9.76
C ALA A 295 -22.25 -24.49 10.10
N LEU A 296 -20.94 -24.30 9.92
CA LEU A 296 -19.95 -25.32 10.24
C LEU A 296 -19.71 -25.48 11.75
N ALA A 297 -19.66 -24.38 12.51
CA ALA A 297 -19.59 -24.44 13.96
C ALA A 297 -20.83 -25.11 14.57
N ALA A 298 -22.03 -24.84 14.03
CA ALA A 298 -23.27 -25.50 14.44
C ALA A 298 -23.24 -27.02 14.23
N LYS A 299 -22.63 -27.52 13.14
CA LYS A 299 -22.43 -28.96 12.87
C LYS A 299 -21.66 -29.66 13.99
N TYR A 300 -20.65 -29.00 14.55
CA TYR A 300 -19.76 -29.54 15.58
C TYR A 300 -20.12 -29.14 17.02
N ALA A 301 -21.15 -28.31 17.22
CA ALA A 301 -21.46 -27.68 18.51
C ALA A 301 -21.73 -28.67 19.65
N SER A 302 -22.35 -29.82 19.33
CA SER A 302 -22.73 -30.86 20.29
C SER A 302 -21.73 -32.02 20.40
N THR A 303 -20.91 -32.24 19.38
CA THR A 303 -19.91 -33.33 19.35
C THR A 303 -18.52 -32.88 19.78
N GLY A 304 -18.22 -31.58 19.63
CA GLY A 304 -16.85 -31.08 19.57
C GLY A 304 -16.16 -31.49 18.27
N ALA A 305 -14.91 -31.09 18.12
CA ALA A 305 -14.06 -31.43 16.99
C ALA A 305 -12.62 -31.65 17.49
N PRO A 306 -11.96 -32.78 17.19
CA PRO A 306 -10.60 -33.07 17.66
C PRO A 306 -9.55 -32.17 16.96
N PRO A 307 -8.32 -32.08 17.49
CA PRO A 307 -7.24 -31.29 16.90
C PRO A 307 -6.95 -31.69 15.44
N THR A 308 -7.19 -30.78 14.50
CA THR A 308 -7.02 -31.01 13.05
C THR A 308 -5.55 -31.16 12.60
N TRP A 309 -4.62 -31.12 13.55
CA TRP A 309 -3.17 -31.30 13.37
C TRP A 309 -2.61 -32.59 13.97
N GLU A 310 -3.48 -33.54 14.35
CA GLU A 310 -3.03 -34.85 14.84
C GLU A 310 -2.32 -35.64 13.73
N GLY A 311 -0.99 -35.74 13.84
CA GLY A 311 -0.10 -36.36 12.84
C GLY A 311 0.99 -35.44 12.33
N TRP A 312 0.75 -34.12 12.30
CA TRP A 312 1.63 -33.10 11.72
C TRP A 312 3.13 -33.27 12.04
N GLU A 313 3.50 -33.46 13.31
CA GLU A 313 4.93 -33.52 13.70
C GLU A 313 5.67 -34.78 13.22
N LYS A 314 4.97 -35.78 12.65
CA LYS A 314 5.59 -36.90 11.92
C LYS A 314 5.85 -36.56 10.45
N ASP A 315 4.92 -35.82 9.85
CA ASP A 315 4.87 -35.56 8.40
C ASP A 315 5.56 -34.25 8.00
N LYS A 316 5.82 -33.36 8.96
CA LYS A 316 6.45 -32.04 8.79
C LYS A 316 7.62 -32.04 7.81
N ALA A 317 8.56 -32.97 7.96
CA ALA A 317 9.75 -33.05 7.11
C ALA A 317 9.44 -33.45 5.66
N LEU A 318 8.33 -34.15 5.40
CA LEU A 318 7.83 -34.48 4.06
C LEU A 318 7.09 -33.27 3.44
N SER A 319 6.31 -32.55 4.24
CA SER A 319 5.59 -31.34 3.82
C SER A 319 6.52 -30.15 3.52
N GLU A 320 7.61 -30.01 4.28
CA GLU A 320 8.70 -29.08 3.95
C GLU A 320 9.35 -29.44 2.60
N GLN A 321 9.54 -30.73 2.32
CA GLN A 321 10.11 -31.21 1.04
C GLN A 321 9.16 -31.01 -0.15
N SER A 322 7.84 -31.24 0.01
CA SER A 322 6.88 -31.07 -1.09
C SER A 322 6.80 -29.61 -1.56
N ILE A 323 6.74 -28.63 -0.65
CA ILE A 323 6.83 -27.20 -1.00
C ILE A 323 8.11 -26.90 -1.75
N ILE A 324 9.25 -27.38 -1.24
CA ILE A 324 10.57 -27.15 -1.86
C ILE A 324 10.61 -27.73 -3.27
N GLU A 325 10.02 -28.90 -3.51
CA GLU A 325 10.01 -29.51 -4.85
C GLU A 325 9.00 -28.86 -5.81
N ARG A 326 7.78 -28.53 -5.36
CA ARG A 326 6.80 -27.75 -6.14
C ARG A 326 7.40 -26.40 -6.54
N PHE A 327 8.01 -25.70 -5.58
CA PHE A 327 8.72 -24.44 -5.85
C PHE A 327 9.88 -24.62 -6.83
N ARG A 328 10.74 -25.64 -6.67
CA ARG A 328 11.84 -25.93 -7.61
C ARG A 328 11.36 -26.12 -9.05
N ARG A 329 10.30 -26.90 -9.26
CA ARG A 329 9.79 -27.23 -10.61
C ARG A 329 9.25 -25.99 -11.35
N PHE A 330 8.50 -25.12 -10.68
CA PHE A 330 7.99 -23.88 -11.29
C PHE A 330 9.01 -22.74 -11.33
N SER A 331 9.85 -22.58 -10.30
CA SER A 331 10.80 -21.46 -10.23
C SER A 331 11.94 -21.56 -11.25
N VAL A 332 12.52 -22.74 -11.50
CA VAL A 332 13.67 -22.87 -12.42
C VAL A 332 13.35 -22.32 -13.81
N LEU A 333 12.22 -22.71 -14.40
CA LEU A 333 11.84 -22.28 -15.74
C LEU A 333 11.53 -20.78 -15.79
N ALA A 334 10.85 -20.25 -14.77
CA ALA A 334 10.56 -18.82 -14.66
C ALA A 334 11.83 -17.98 -14.44
N VAL A 335 12.77 -18.45 -13.63
CA VAL A 335 14.07 -17.81 -13.35
C VAL A 335 14.94 -17.75 -14.61
N VAL A 336 15.06 -18.86 -15.34
CA VAL A 336 15.82 -18.90 -16.61
C VAL A 336 15.13 -18.07 -17.69
N GLY A 337 13.80 -18.13 -17.80
CA GLY A 337 13.03 -17.32 -18.74
C GLY A 337 13.18 -15.82 -18.49
N ASN A 338 12.97 -15.36 -17.25
CA ASN A 338 13.11 -13.95 -16.89
C ASN A 338 14.56 -13.46 -17.06
N GLY A 339 15.56 -14.26 -16.68
CA GLY A 339 16.97 -13.94 -16.91
C GLY A 339 17.29 -13.76 -18.40
N LEU A 340 16.85 -14.69 -19.27
CA LEU A 340 17.03 -14.57 -20.72
C LEU A 340 16.33 -13.34 -21.31
N ILE A 341 15.16 -12.97 -20.81
CA ILE A 341 14.41 -11.78 -21.24
C ILE A 341 15.13 -10.49 -20.83
N ASP A 342 15.60 -10.39 -19.59
CA ASP A 342 16.41 -9.26 -19.10
C ASP A 342 17.76 -9.18 -19.85
N GLY A 343 18.34 -10.31 -20.25
CA GLY A 343 19.57 -10.35 -21.07
C GLY A 343 19.41 -9.75 -22.48
N ILE A 344 18.17 -9.52 -22.93
CA ILE A 344 17.81 -8.89 -24.22
C ILE A 344 17.33 -7.43 -24.00
N ASN A 345 17.45 -6.89 -22.79
CA ASN A 345 17.11 -5.52 -22.41
C ASN A 345 17.69 -4.49 -23.43
N PRO A 346 16.87 -3.55 -23.95
CA PRO A 346 17.32 -2.57 -24.94
C PRO A 346 18.47 -1.67 -24.45
N CYS A 347 18.65 -1.48 -23.14
CA CYS A 347 19.82 -0.80 -22.56
C CYS A 347 21.10 -1.63 -22.75
N ALA A 348 21.08 -2.90 -22.34
CA ALA A 348 22.19 -3.86 -22.52
C ALA A 348 22.56 -3.97 -23.99
N PHE A 349 21.56 -4.27 -24.83
CA PHE A 349 21.78 -4.53 -26.24
C PHE A 349 22.33 -3.31 -27.00
N ALA A 350 21.92 -2.09 -26.65
CA ALA A 350 22.44 -0.87 -27.28
C ALA A 350 23.93 -0.62 -26.96
N THR A 351 24.37 -0.91 -25.73
CA THR A 351 25.79 -0.74 -25.34
C THR A 351 26.66 -1.87 -25.89
N LEU A 352 26.16 -3.11 -25.87
CA LEU A 352 26.73 -4.30 -26.49
C LEU A 352 26.99 -4.10 -27.99
N VAL A 353 25.99 -3.67 -28.76
CA VAL A 353 26.13 -3.39 -30.20
C VAL A 353 27.12 -2.25 -30.47
N PHE A 354 27.18 -1.23 -29.61
CA PHE A 354 28.18 -0.16 -29.73
C PHE A 354 29.60 -0.67 -29.50
N LEU A 355 29.83 -1.47 -28.44
CA LEU A 355 31.13 -2.05 -28.10
C LEU A 355 31.61 -3.03 -29.19
N VAL A 356 30.73 -3.91 -29.68
CA VAL A 356 30.95 -4.79 -30.83
C VAL A 356 31.32 -3.99 -32.09
N SER A 357 30.59 -2.92 -32.38
CA SER A 357 30.87 -2.05 -33.54
C SER A 357 32.23 -1.37 -33.42
N TYR A 358 32.63 -0.92 -32.23
CA TYR A 358 33.94 -0.32 -31.99
C TYR A 358 35.08 -1.33 -32.19
N LEU A 359 34.98 -2.51 -31.57
CA LEU A 359 36.02 -3.55 -31.62
C LEU A 359 36.24 -4.08 -33.04
N THR A 360 35.17 -4.18 -33.85
CA THR A 360 35.28 -4.56 -35.27
C THR A 360 35.81 -3.43 -36.15
N LEU A 361 35.37 -2.17 -35.96
CA LEU A 361 35.89 -1.02 -36.71
C LEU A 361 37.35 -0.67 -36.39
N THR A 362 37.87 -1.08 -35.22
CA THR A 362 39.29 -0.92 -34.85
C THR A 362 40.16 -2.12 -35.23
N GLY A 363 39.63 -3.10 -35.96
CA GLY A 363 40.41 -4.23 -36.48
C GLY A 363 41.01 -5.13 -35.40
N ARG A 364 40.42 -5.20 -34.20
CA ARG A 364 40.93 -6.09 -33.14
C ARG A 364 40.83 -7.56 -33.57
N SER A 365 41.84 -8.35 -33.19
CA SER A 365 41.85 -9.80 -33.38
C SER A 365 40.64 -10.45 -32.70
N ARG A 366 40.25 -11.65 -33.16
CA ARG A 366 39.19 -12.46 -32.52
C ARG A 366 39.43 -12.64 -31.01
N SER A 367 40.68 -12.87 -30.62
CA SER A 367 41.10 -12.94 -29.21
C SER A 367 40.89 -11.63 -28.44
N GLY A 368 41.12 -10.47 -29.06
CA GLY A 368 40.85 -9.16 -28.46
C GLY A 368 39.35 -8.87 -28.32
N ILE A 369 38.53 -9.29 -29.28
CA ILE A 369 37.06 -9.20 -29.21
C ILE A 369 36.54 -10.07 -28.06
N LEU A 370 36.99 -11.32 -27.97
CA LEU A 370 36.59 -12.26 -26.91
C LEU A 370 37.06 -11.80 -25.52
N ALA A 371 38.29 -11.28 -25.38
CA ALA A 371 38.80 -10.78 -24.10
C ALA A 371 38.10 -9.50 -23.62
N ALA A 372 37.72 -8.60 -24.54
CA ALA A 372 36.89 -7.45 -24.20
C ALA A 372 35.46 -7.87 -23.83
N GLY A 373 34.87 -8.80 -24.60
CA GLY A 373 33.52 -9.30 -24.36
C GLY A 373 33.36 -10.09 -23.07
N SER A 374 34.32 -10.97 -22.74
CA SER A 374 34.32 -11.69 -21.47
C SER A 374 34.51 -10.75 -20.27
N ALA A 375 35.36 -9.73 -20.39
CA ALA A 375 35.55 -8.73 -19.36
C ALA A 375 34.30 -7.88 -19.12
N PHE A 376 33.64 -7.40 -20.19
CA PHE A 376 32.35 -6.71 -20.10
C PHE A 376 31.29 -7.59 -19.41
N THR A 377 31.14 -8.83 -19.89
CA THR A 377 30.17 -9.80 -19.37
C THR A 377 30.43 -10.17 -17.91
N LEU A 378 31.70 -10.30 -17.51
CA LEU A 378 32.08 -10.54 -16.12
C LEU A 378 31.73 -9.34 -15.22
N GLY A 379 31.96 -8.11 -15.70
CA GLY A 379 31.54 -6.89 -14.99
C GLY A 379 30.03 -6.87 -14.77
N VAL A 380 29.26 -7.21 -15.81
CA VAL A 380 27.80 -7.34 -15.74
C VAL A 380 27.38 -8.40 -14.72
N PHE A 381 27.88 -9.63 -14.83
CA PHE A 381 27.56 -10.74 -13.93
C PHE A 381 27.90 -10.45 -12.46
N VAL A 382 29.09 -9.89 -12.20
CA VAL A 382 29.55 -9.57 -10.83
C VAL A 382 28.71 -8.43 -10.26
N THR A 383 28.43 -7.37 -11.01
CA THR A 383 27.60 -6.28 -10.52
C THR A 383 26.17 -6.74 -10.25
N TYR A 384 25.52 -7.48 -11.16
CA TYR A 384 24.19 -8.04 -10.88
C TYR A 384 24.18 -8.96 -9.65
N THR A 385 25.20 -9.81 -9.48
CA THR A 385 25.29 -10.71 -8.31
C THR A 385 25.48 -9.95 -7.00
N LEU A 386 26.37 -8.96 -6.97
CA LEU A 386 26.56 -8.09 -5.80
C LEU A 386 25.31 -7.24 -5.50
N LEU A 387 24.63 -6.75 -6.53
CA LEU A 387 23.35 -6.06 -6.39
C LEU A 387 22.27 -7.00 -5.84
N GLY A 388 22.17 -8.24 -6.32
CA GLY A 388 21.18 -9.20 -5.82
C GLY A 388 21.39 -9.58 -4.34
N LEU A 389 22.63 -9.76 -3.93
CA LEU A 389 23.00 -10.04 -2.53
C LEU A 389 22.88 -8.80 -1.62
N GLY A 390 23.14 -7.60 -2.17
CA GLY A 390 23.13 -6.34 -1.42
C GLY A 390 21.75 -5.67 -1.32
N LEU A 391 20.94 -5.70 -2.38
CA LEU A 391 19.65 -5.00 -2.42
C LEU A 391 18.65 -5.55 -1.42
N PHE A 392 18.76 -6.79 -0.95
CA PHE A 392 17.87 -7.29 0.10
C PHE A 392 17.88 -6.41 1.35
N GLN A 393 19.06 -5.97 1.80
CA GLN A 393 19.18 -5.07 2.96
C GLN A 393 18.66 -3.66 2.63
N VAL A 394 18.94 -3.15 1.43
CA VAL A 394 18.49 -1.82 0.98
C VAL A 394 16.97 -1.78 0.78
N ALA A 395 16.36 -2.84 0.25
CA ALA A 395 14.92 -2.97 0.03
C ALA A 395 14.16 -3.15 1.35
N ALA A 396 14.67 -3.96 2.28
CA ALA A 396 14.11 -4.06 3.63
C ALA A 396 14.17 -2.71 4.39
N TRP A 397 15.23 -1.94 4.18
CA TRP A 397 15.36 -0.59 4.74
C TRP A 397 14.42 0.42 4.08
N LEU A 398 14.31 0.42 2.74
CA LEU A 398 13.37 1.26 1.98
C LEU A 398 11.91 0.96 2.31
N GLY A 399 11.54 -0.32 2.47
CA GLY A 399 10.20 -0.75 2.87
C GLY A 399 9.78 -0.25 4.25
N ARG A 400 10.73 0.11 5.12
CA ARG A 400 10.48 0.74 6.42
C ARG A 400 10.12 2.23 6.32
N TYR A 401 10.30 2.85 5.14
CA TYR A 401 10.02 4.26 4.87
C TYR A 401 9.14 4.42 3.62
N PRO A 402 7.80 4.21 3.72
CA PRO A 402 6.91 4.16 2.56
C PRO A 402 6.91 5.43 1.71
N VAL A 403 7.18 6.60 2.30
CA VAL A 403 7.36 7.87 1.57
C VAL A 403 8.55 7.81 0.61
N VAL A 404 9.67 7.19 1.02
CA VAL A 404 10.87 7.05 0.19
C VAL A 404 10.62 6.01 -0.91
N ALA A 405 9.95 4.90 -0.61
CA ALA A 405 9.56 3.92 -1.62
C ALA A 405 8.63 4.54 -2.69
N ARG A 406 7.57 5.26 -2.26
CA ARG A 406 6.64 5.97 -3.18
C ARG A 406 7.35 7.03 -4.01
N LEU A 407 8.31 7.77 -3.44
CA LEU A 407 9.16 8.71 -4.18
C LEU A 407 10.02 8.01 -5.25
N VAL A 408 10.68 6.90 -4.90
CA VAL A 408 11.52 6.12 -5.83
C VAL A 408 10.68 5.56 -6.98
N TYR A 409 9.56 4.89 -6.70
CA TYR A 409 8.66 4.37 -7.74
C TYR A 409 8.09 5.49 -8.62
N GLY A 410 7.75 6.65 -8.03
CA GLY A 410 7.26 7.81 -8.79
C GLY A 410 8.32 8.40 -9.75
N VAL A 411 9.56 8.54 -9.28
CA VAL A 411 10.69 8.98 -10.13
C VAL A 411 11.00 7.96 -11.22
N MET A 412 11.02 6.66 -10.90
CA MET A 412 11.21 5.60 -11.90
C MET A 412 10.09 5.59 -12.95
N GLY A 413 8.83 5.67 -12.53
CA GLY A 413 7.68 5.73 -13.43
C GLY A 413 7.71 6.95 -14.36
N ALA A 414 8.08 8.12 -13.84
CA ALA A 414 8.27 9.33 -14.63
C ALA A 414 9.43 9.20 -15.64
N LEU A 415 10.56 8.60 -15.25
CA LEU A 415 11.68 8.33 -16.16
C LEU A 415 11.30 7.32 -17.25
N CYS A 416 10.59 6.25 -16.91
CA CYS A 416 10.04 5.30 -17.89
C CYS A 416 9.08 5.99 -18.87
N LEU A 417 8.20 6.88 -18.39
CA LEU A 417 7.29 7.64 -19.25
C LEU A 417 8.06 8.56 -20.23
N VAL A 418 9.11 9.24 -19.76
CA VAL A 418 10.01 10.03 -20.62
C VAL A 418 10.69 9.15 -21.67
N PHE A 419 11.22 7.98 -21.29
CA PHE A 419 11.84 7.05 -22.25
C PHE A 419 10.82 6.45 -23.24
N ALA A 420 9.58 6.21 -22.83
CA ALA A 420 8.50 5.78 -23.72
C ALA A 420 8.18 6.85 -24.77
N VAL A 421 7.93 8.11 -24.35
CA VAL A 421 7.64 9.24 -25.25
C VAL A 421 8.80 9.50 -26.23
N LEU A 422 10.05 9.49 -25.74
CA LEU A 422 11.22 9.62 -26.60
C LEU A 422 11.39 8.44 -27.56
N SER A 423 11.00 7.22 -27.17
CA SER A 423 11.06 6.03 -28.04
C SER A 423 9.98 6.04 -29.12
N VAL A 424 8.79 6.58 -28.83
CA VAL A 424 7.75 6.87 -29.84
C VAL A 424 8.25 7.91 -30.85
N TYR A 425 8.90 8.99 -30.39
CA TYR A 425 9.53 9.97 -31.28
C TYR A 425 10.58 9.32 -32.19
N ASP A 426 11.48 8.49 -31.61
CA ASP A 426 12.50 7.77 -32.36
C ASP A 426 11.91 6.76 -33.36
N PHE A 427 10.77 6.12 -33.06
CA PHE A 427 10.03 5.26 -34.00
C PHE A 427 9.57 6.05 -35.23
N PHE A 428 8.97 7.23 -35.06
CA PHE A 428 8.56 8.07 -36.19
C PHE A 428 9.76 8.55 -37.02
N GLN A 429 10.87 8.92 -36.37
CA GLN A 429 12.10 9.32 -37.08
C GLN A 429 12.78 8.14 -37.79
N ALA A 430 12.73 6.92 -37.21
CA ALA A 430 13.16 5.69 -37.86
C ALA A 430 12.35 5.40 -39.13
N ARG A 431 11.01 5.52 -39.04
CA ARG A 431 10.09 5.24 -40.15
C ARG A 431 10.24 6.24 -41.33
N LYS A 432 10.72 7.45 -41.06
CA LYS A 432 11.09 8.45 -42.08
C LYS A 432 12.47 8.21 -42.71
N GLY A 433 13.24 7.22 -42.26
CA GLY A 433 14.66 7.05 -42.63
C GLY A 433 15.61 8.06 -41.98
N ALA A 434 15.09 9.09 -41.29
CA ALA A 434 15.81 10.14 -40.57
C ALA A 434 16.47 9.64 -39.27
N THR A 435 17.16 8.49 -39.33
CA THR A 435 17.73 7.84 -38.15
C THR A 435 18.74 8.75 -37.44
N SER A 436 19.43 9.62 -38.18
CA SER A 436 20.28 10.72 -37.71
C SER A 436 19.69 11.49 -36.51
N GLU A 437 18.38 11.75 -36.54
CA GLU A 437 17.67 12.70 -35.67
C GLU A 437 17.03 12.07 -34.42
N MET A 438 17.25 10.77 -34.19
CA MET A 438 16.78 10.08 -32.97
C MET A 438 17.34 10.70 -31.69
N ARG A 439 16.48 10.91 -30.69
CA ARG A 439 16.79 11.47 -29.38
C ARG A 439 17.29 10.45 -28.36
N LEU A 440 16.84 9.18 -28.35
CA LEU A 440 17.58 8.12 -27.63
C LEU A 440 18.75 7.64 -28.50
N ARG A 441 19.73 8.54 -28.65
CA ARG A 441 21.08 8.25 -29.12
C ARG A 441 22.06 8.75 -28.06
N LEU A 442 23.09 7.96 -27.79
CA LEU A 442 24.16 8.33 -26.87
C LEU A 442 24.72 9.70 -27.29
N PRO A 443 24.65 10.75 -26.43
CA PRO A 443 24.91 12.13 -26.85
C PRO A 443 26.26 12.26 -27.55
N THR A 444 26.36 13.07 -28.61
CA THR A 444 27.59 13.15 -29.43
C THR A 444 28.83 13.54 -28.63
N ARG A 445 28.68 14.26 -27.51
CA ARG A 445 29.74 14.53 -26.53
C ARG A 445 30.14 13.27 -25.75
N PHE A 446 29.19 12.50 -25.22
CA PHE A 446 29.45 11.25 -24.49
C PHE A 446 30.05 10.19 -25.43
N ARG A 447 29.51 10.06 -26.65
CA ARG A 447 30.05 9.21 -27.70
C ARG A 447 31.46 9.64 -28.13
N LYS A 448 31.77 10.94 -28.19
CA LYS A 448 33.15 11.42 -28.41
C LYS A 448 34.06 11.09 -27.24
N TRP A 449 33.64 11.34 -26.00
CA TRP A 449 34.41 11.03 -24.79
C TRP A 449 34.76 9.54 -24.72
N VAL A 450 33.77 8.65 -24.85
CA VAL A 450 33.97 7.20 -24.94
C VAL A 450 34.89 6.84 -26.12
N ASN A 451 34.65 7.38 -27.32
CA ASN A 451 35.52 7.12 -28.48
C ASN A 451 36.97 7.61 -28.29
N GLN A 452 37.21 8.65 -27.48
CA GLN A 452 38.55 9.18 -27.19
C GLN A 452 39.24 8.31 -26.12
N SER A 453 38.58 8.06 -24.99
CA SER A 453 39.10 7.18 -23.94
C SER A 453 39.46 5.77 -24.46
N ILE A 454 38.71 5.21 -25.42
CA ILE A 454 39.07 3.90 -26.01
C ILE A 454 40.08 4.04 -27.17
N ARG A 455 40.14 5.18 -27.89
CA ARG A 455 41.19 5.42 -28.91
C ARG A 455 42.58 5.48 -28.30
N ASP A 456 42.72 6.19 -27.19
CA ASP A 456 44.01 6.37 -26.52
C ASP A 456 44.44 5.09 -25.76
N SER A 457 43.49 4.16 -25.53
CA SER A 457 43.68 2.84 -24.92
C SER A 457 44.26 1.79 -25.88
N MET A 458 45.39 2.07 -26.54
CA MET A 458 45.99 1.16 -27.53
C MET A 458 46.43 -0.21 -26.95
N LYS A 459 46.78 -0.28 -25.67
CA LYS A 459 47.26 -1.51 -25.01
C LYS A 459 46.12 -2.52 -24.74
N PRO A 460 46.28 -3.82 -25.01
CA PRO A 460 45.23 -4.83 -24.81
C PRO A 460 44.63 -4.85 -23.39
N GLY A 461 45.46 -4.77 -22.35
CA GLY A 461 45.00 -4.74 -20.96
C GLY A 461 44.11 -3.54 -20.62
N THR A 462 44.35 -2.39 -21.26
CA THR A 462 43.49 -1.20 -21.09
C THR A 462 42.13 -1.42 -21.75
N THR A 463 42.08 -2.06 -22.93
CA THR A 463 40.80 -2.44 -23.58
C THR A 463 39.99 -3.39 -22.68
N VAL A 464 40.62 -4.37 -22.03
CA VAL A 464 39.99 -5.29 -21.06
C VAL A 464 39.44 -4.53 -19.85
N ALA A 465 40.25 -3.68 -19.21
CA ALA A 465 39.84 -2.92 -18.02
C ALA A 465 38.69 -1.94 -18.30
N VAL A 466 38.72 -1.24 -19.44
CA VAL A 466 37.63 -0.34 -19.85
C VAL A 466 36.35 -1.13 -20.17
N SER A 467 36.46 -2.32 -20.75
CA SER A 467 35.29 -3.18 -21.03
C SER A 467 34.63 -3.67 -19.74
N LEU A 468 35.43 -4.12 -18.76
CA LEU A 468 34.96 -4.49 -17.42
C LEU A 468 34.23 -3.33 -16.72
N LEU A 469 34.86 -2.15 -16.66
CA LEU A 469 34.26 -0.95 -16.06
C LEU A 469 32.99 -0.52 -16.77
N THR A 470 32.93 -0.65 -18.10
CA THR A 470 31.71 -0.36 -18.87
C THR A 470 30.58 -1.29 -18.46
N GLY A 471 30.83 -2.60 -18.31
CA GLY A 471 29.82 -3.56 -17.84
C GLY A 471 29.26 -3.23 -16.45
N VAL A 472 30.13 -2.85 -15.51
CA VAL A 472 29.75 -2.40 -14.15
C VAL A 472 28.83 -1.16 -14.20
N VAL A 473 29.23 -0.13 -14.95
CA VAL A 473 28.46 1.13 -15.06
C VAL A 473 27.13 0.91 -15.77
N VAL A 474 27.11 0.09 -16.82
CA VAL A 474 25.90 -0.24 -17.58
C VAL A 474 24.89 -1.00 -16.70
N SER A 475 25.34 -1.98 -15.92
CA SER A 475 24.49 -2.72 -14.98
C SER A 475 23.83 -1.82 -13.92
N GLY A 476 24.56 -0.81 -13.44
CA GLY A 476 24.01 0.19 -12.50
C GLY A 476 22.90 1.06 -13.12
N ILE A 477 22.90 1.23 -14.44
CA ILE A 477 21.84 1.94 -15.18
C ILE A 477 20.68 0.99 -15.50
N GLU A 478 20.96 -0.28 -15.81
CA GLU A 478 19.96 -1.31 -16.10
C GLU A 478 19.08 -1.64 -14.89
N LEU A 479 19.64 -1.61 -13.67
CA LEU A 479 18.90 -1.73 -12.42
C LEU A 479 17.71 -0.74 -12.34
N VAL A 480 17.86 0.47 -12.88
CA VAL A 480 16.80 1.50 -12.92
C VAL A 480 15.68 1.15 -13.92
N CYS A 481 15.97 0.30 -14.91
CA CYS A 481 15.05 -0.07 -15.98
C CYS A 481 14.37 -1.43 -15.76
N THR A 482 15.07 -2.45 -15.24
CA THR A 482 14.54 -3.82 -15.09
C THR A 482 14.65 -4.43 -13.69
N GLY A 483 15.28 -3.75 -12.73
CA GLY A 483 15.40 -4.23 -11.33
C GLY A 483 14.07 -4.53 -10.63
N GLN A 484 12.95 -4.02 -11.16
CA GLN A 484 11.58 -4.28 -10.73
C GLN A 484 11.14 -5.75 -10.90
N VAL A 485 11.68 -6.48 -11.89
CA VAL A 485 11.40 -7.92 -12.10
C VAL A 485 12.26 -8.80 -11.18
N TYR A 486 13.48 -8.33 -10.92
CA TYR A 486 14.50 -8.99 -10.10
C TYR A 486 14.10 -9.02 -8.61
N LEU A 487 13.59 -7.91 -8.08
CA LEU A 487 13.39 -7.72 -6.64
C LEU A 487 12.37 -8.66 -5.98
N PRO A 488 11.13 -8.84 -6.49
CA PRO A 488 10.08 -9.61 -5.81
C PRO A 488 10.47 -11.09 -5.64
N THR A 489 11.04 -11.68 -6.69
CA THR A 489 11.50 -13.07 -6.72
C THR A 489 12.59 -13.33 -5.67
N ILE A 490 13.51 -12.38 -5.47
CA ILE A 490 14.60 -12.49 -4.49
C ILE A 490 14.07 -12.28 -3.06
N MET A 491 13.25 -11.25 -2.84
CA MET A 491 12.72 -10.92 -1.51
C MET A 491 11.93 -12.08 -0.89
N PHE A 492 11.12 -12.80 -1.69
CA PHE A 492 10.31 -13.93 -1.20
C PHE A 492 11.16 -15.10 -0.67
N VAL A 493 12.30 -15.42 -1.30
CA VAL A 493 13.14 -16.57 -0.91
C VAL A 493 14.23 -16.18 0.10
N ALA A 494 14.71 -14.94 0.09
CA ALA A 494 15.76 -14.47 1.00
C ALA A 494 15.32 -14.35 2.48
N GLY A 495 14.01 -14.29 2.74
CA GLY A 495 13.45 -14.12 4.08
C GLY A 495 13.70 -15.28 5.06
N ARG A 496 13.87 -16.53 4.59
CA ARG A 496 14.04 -17.71 5.45
C ARG A 496 15.51 -18.16 5.52
N PRO A 497 16.07 -18.46 6.71
CA PRO A 497 17.47 -18.88 6.83
C PRO A 497 17.76 -20.23 6.15
N GLU A 498 16.84 -21.20 6.19
CA GLU A 498 17.01 -22.54 5.60
C GLU A 498 17.13 -22.48 4.07
N LEU A 499 16.44 -21.53 3.43
CA LEU A 499 16.37 -21.42 1.97
C LEU A 499 17.47 -20.54 1.37
N ARG A 500 18.35 -19.91 2.17
CA ARG A 500 19.38 -18.96 1.68
C ARG A 500 20.31 -19.55 0.62
N LEU A 501 20.71 -20.82 0.77
CA LEU A 501 21.54 -21.51 -0.23
C LEU A 501 20.78 -21.69 -1.55
N HIS A 502 19.48 -21.99 -1.48
CA HIS A 502 18.63 -22.14 -2.64
C HIS A 502 18.33 -20.80 -3.33
N ALA A 503 18.06 -19.74 -2.54
CA ALA A 503 17.95 -18.38 -3.03
C ALA A 503 19.21 -17.93 -3.78
N THR A 504 20.39 -18.19 -3.21
CA THR A 504 21.68 -17.86 -3.82
C THR A 504 21.92 -18.67 -5.11
N ALA A 505 21.56 -19.95 -5.13
CA ALA A 505 21.65 -20.77 -6.34
C ALA A 505 20.72 -20.27 -7.47
N MET A 506 19.48 -19.87 -7.14
CA MET A 506 18.54 -19.28 -8.09
C MET A 506 19.01 -17.90 -8.59
N LEU A 507 19.62 -17.09 -7.72
CA LEU A 507 20.21 -15.81 -8.08
C LEU A 507 21.35 -15.98 -9.09
N LEU A 508 22.24 -16.94 -8.85
CA LEU A 508 23.32 -17.28 -9.78
C LEU A 508 22.76 -17.87 -11.09
N LEU A 509 21.69 -18.67 -11.04
CA LEU A 509 21.03 -19.19 -12.25
C LEU A 509 20.38 -18.08 -13.08
N TYR A 510 19.72 -17.10 -12.45
CA TYR A 510 19.21 -15.90 -13.13
C TYR A 510 20.35 -15.16 -13.81
N ASN A 511 21.42 -14.85 -13.07
CA ASN A 511 22.55 -14.07 -13.57
C ASN A 511 23.34 -14.81 -14.66
N LEU A 512 23.38 -16.15 -14.64
CA LEU A 512 23.92 -16.98 -15.72
C LEU A 512 23.02 -16.91 -16.97
N ALA A 513 21.71 -17.06 -16.84
CA ALA A 513 20.76 -16.93 -17.95
C ALA A 513 20.80 -15.53 -18.57
N PHE A 514 20.89 -14.49 -17.74
CA PHE A 514 21.04 -13.09 -18.12
C PHE A 514 22.25 -12.79 -18.99
N ILE A 515 23.40 -13.44 -18.75
CA ILE A 515 24.59 -13.24 -19.59
C ILE A 515 24.64 -14.08 -20.87
N VAL A 516 23.79 -15.10 -21.04
CA VAL A 516 23.80 -15.96 -22.25
C VAL A 516 23.63 -15.15 -23.55
N PRO A 517 22.67 -14.21 -23.67
CA PRO A 517 22.55 -13.36 -24.87
C PRO A 517 23.80 -12.50 -25.15
N LEU A 518 24.44 -11.95 -24.11
CA LEU A 518 25.66 -11.15 -24.23
C LEU A 518 26.82 -12.00 -24.77
N VAL A 519 27.04 -13.18 -24.19
CA VAL A 519 28.07 -14.14 -24.64
C VAL A 519 27.81 -14.58 -26.08
N ALA A 520 26.56 -14.87 -26.43
CA ALA A 520 26.18 -15.28 -27.79
C ALA A 520 26.51 -14.19 -28.83
N VAL A 521 26.22 -12.93 -28.55
CA VAL A 521 26.53 -11.80 -29.47
C VAL A 521 28.04 -11.61 -29.63
N PHE A 522 28.85 -11.72 -28.57
CA PHE A 522 30.31 -11.68 -28.69
C PHE A 522 30.87 -12.89 -29.45
N GLY A 523 30.31 -14.08 -29.26
CA GLY A 523 30.66 -15.28 -30.03
C GLY A 523 30.37 -15.11 -31.53
N VAL A 524 29.15 -14.71 -31.89
CA VAL A 524 28.76 -14.41 -33.27
C VAL A 524 29.64 -13.32 -33.88
N THR A 525 30.05 -12.30 -33.11
CA THR A 525 30.97 -11.25 -33.57
C THR A 525 32.39 -11.77 -33.82
N ALA A 526 32.91 -12.64 -32.95
CA ALA A 526 34.29 -13.14 -33.03
C ALA A 526 34.49 -14.22 -34.09
N TYR A 527 33.47 -15.03 -34.38
CA TYR A 527 33.55 -16.18 -35.28
C TYR A 527 32.73 -16.03 -36.58
N GLY A 528 31.72 -15.14 -36.61
CA GLY A 528 30.77 -15.00 -37.72
C GLY A 528 31.19 -14.06 -38.86
N THR A 529 30.40 -14.08 -39.93
CA THR A 529 30.65 -13.36 -41.19
C THR A 529 30.16 -11.90 -41.16
N GLY A 530 31.03 -11.02 -40.66
CA GLY A 530 31.00 -9.57 -40.92
C GLY A 530 29.94 -8.78 -40.16
N SER A 531 30.36 -7.72 -39.47
CA SER A 531 29.45 -6.82 -38.74
C SER A 531 28.42 -6.11 -39.64
N GLU A 532 28.67 -6.05 -40.95
CA GLU A 532 27.71 -5.65 -42.00
C GLU A 532 26.36 -6.38 -41.89
N SER A 533 26.36 -7.71 -41.71
CA SER A 533 25.14 -8.52 -41.78
C SER A 533 24.20 -8.25 -40.59
N LEU A 534 24.75 -8.28 -39.38
CA LEU A 534 24.05 -7.95 -38.13
C LEU A 534 23.55 -6.49 -38.13
N ARG A 535 24.38 -5.57 -38.61
CA ARG A 535 24.04 -4.13 -38.74
C ARG A 535 22.96 -3.88 -39.79
N GLY A 536 22.94 -4.65 -40.88
CA GLY A 536 21.88 -4.66 -41.89
C GLY A 536 20.56 -5.23 -41.37
N MET A 537 20.60 -6.25 -40.52
CA MET A 537 19.39 -6.80 -39.87
C MET A 537 18.79 -5.79 -38.88
N ILE A 538 19.63 -5.17 -38.04
CA ILE A 538 19.21 -4.18 -37.03
C ILE A 538 18.68 -2.90 -37.70
N SER A 539 19.34 -2.40 -38.76
CA SER A 539 18.90 -1.18 -39.45
C SER A 539 17.52 -1.33 -40.09
N ARG A 540 17.25 -2.47 -40.74
CA ARG A 540 15.93 -2.79 -41.33
C ARG A 540 14.80 -2.82 -40.29
N HIS A 541 15.08 -3.27 -39.07
CA HIS A 541 14.06 -3.40 -38.01
C HIS A 541 14.10 -2.28 -36.94
N THR A 542 14.91 -1.22 -37.13
CA THR A 542 15.11 -0.18 -36.10
C THR A 542 13.80 0.51 -35.70
N ALA A 543 12.86 0.69 -36.62
CA ALA A 543 11.53 1.21 -36.29
C ALA A 543 10.76 0.25 -35.37
N THR A 544 10.67 -1.03 -35.73
CA THR A 544 10.00 -2.07 -34.92
C THR A 544 10.61 -2.19 -33.53
N VAL A 545 11.94 -2.16 -33.42
CA VAL A 545 12.65 -2.17 -32.13
C VAL A 545 12.26 -0.96 -31.28
N LYS A 546 12.28 0.26 -31.85
CA LYS A 546 11.89 1.48 -31.12
C LYS A 546 10.42 1.46 -30.66
N LEU A 547 9.51 0.89 -31.45
CA LEU A 547 8.10 0.72 -31.08
C LEU A 547 7.94 -0.28 -29.93
N LEU A 548 8.64 -1.42 -29.97
CA LEU A 548 8.62 -2.40 -28.88
C LEU A 548 9.25 -1.84 -27.58
N THR A 549 10.38 -1.12 -27.69
CA THR A 549 10.99 -0.41 -26.55
C THR A 549 10.04 0.64 -25.96
N ALA A 550 9.31 1.38 -26.80
CA ALA A 550 8.31 2.33 -26.34
C ALA A 550 7.16 1.66 -25.58
N LEU A 551 6.66 0.52 -26.09
CA LEU A 551 5.60 -0.26 -25.44
C LEU A 551 6.05 -0.81 -24.08
N VAL A 552 7.26 -1.38 -23.98
CA VAL A 552 7.83 -1.88 -22.72
C VAL A 552 7.96 -0.76 -21.69
N PHE A 553 8.54 0.39 -22.06
CA PHE A 553 8.64 1.52 -21.14
C PHE A 553 7.28 2.12 -20.76
N LEU A 554 6.28 2.08 -21.64
CA LEU A 554 4.92 2.54 -21.32
C LEU A 554 4.23 1.62 -20.32
N VAL A 555 4.32 0.29 -20.51
CA VAL A 555 3.77 -0.70 -19.56
C VAL A 555 4.43 -0.58 -18.19
N LEU A 556 5.76 -0.43 -18.14
CA LEU A 556 6.51 -0.19 -16.90
C LEU A 556 6.13 1.14 -16.24
N ALA A 557 5.98 2.23 -17.02
CA ALA A 557 5.54 3.51 -16.47
C ALA A 557 4.14 3.42 -15.83
N VAL A 558 3.20 2.75 -16.51
CA VAL A 558 1.82 2.58 -16.03
C VAL A 558 1.78 1.71 -14.77
N SER A 559 2.51 0.59 -14.71
CA SER A 559 2.53 -0.28 -13.53
C SER A 559 3.18 0.40 -12.32
N LEU A 560 4.30 1.12 -12.52
CA LEU A 560 4.97 1.87 -11.46
C LEU A 560 4.12 3.02 -10.91
N LEU A 561 3.44 3.77 -11.78
CA LEU A 561 2.56 4.85 -11.36
C LEU A 561 1.29 4.32 -10.69
N TYR A 562 0.75 3.18 -11.12
CA TYR A 562 -0.36 2.50 -10.43
C TYR A 562 0.00 2.10 -8.99
N VAL A 563 1.23 1.61 -8.76
CA VAL A 563 1.75 1.31 -7.41
C VAL A 563 1.99 2.56 -6.55
N VAL A 564 2.12 3.74 -7.17
CA VAL A 564 2.29 5.03 -6.47
C VAL A 564 0.96 5.67 -6.07
N PHE A 565 -0.08 5.50 -6.88
CA PHE A 565 -1.43 6.07 -6.69
C PHE A 565 -2.44 5.11 -6.02
N ARG A 566 -1.98 3.92 -5.63
CA ARG A 566 -2.69 2.98 -4.75
C ARG A 566 -2.13 3.07 -3.30
#